data_AF-A0A533T6Z7-F1
#
_entry.id   AF-A0A533T6Z7-F1
#
_cell.length_a   1.000
_cell.length_b   1.000
_cell.length_c   1.000
_cell.angle_alpha   90.00
_cell.angle_beta   90.00
_cell.angle_gamma   90.00
#
_symmetry.space_group_name_H-M   'P 1'
#
loop_
_entity.id
_entity.type
_entity.pdbx_description
1 polymer ?
#
loop_
_entity_poly.entity_id
_entity_poly.type
_entity_poly.pdbx_seq_one_letter_code
_entity_poly.pdbx_strand_id
1 'polypeptide(L)' 'WHHTQEVEELPDGSMILKMKVGALDAVKRWVMRYGSEAEALEPLELREMIKHELLATGRMYEDVKVKTVESLSLF' A
#
# COMPACT_ATOMS: atom_id res chain seq x y z
N TRP A 1 -1.71 4.94 -17.20
CA TRP A 1 -2.55 6.05 -17.68
C TRP A 1 -4.00 5.60 -17.64
N HIS A 2 -4.88 6.35 -16.97
CA HIS A 2 -6.32 6.07 -16.91
C HIS A 2 -7.11 7.24 -17.49
N HIS A 3 -8.13 6.98 -18.31
CA HIS A 3 -8.84 8.03 -19.05
C HIS A 3 -9.61 9.02 -18.15
N THR A 4 -9.98 8.62 -16.93
CA THR A 4 -10.61 9.50 -15.92
C THR A 4 -9.61 10.08 -14.92
N GLN A 5 -8.31 9.96 -15.20
CA GLN A 5 -7.27 10.40 -14.29
C GLN A 5 -7.26 11.93 -14.22
N GLU A 6 -7.31 12.46 -13.01
CA GLU A 6 -7.08 13.86 -12.67
C GLU A 6 -5.88 13.91 -11.74
N VAL A 7 -4.96 14.85 -11.99
CA VAL A 7 -3.74 15.05 -11.19
C VAL A 7 -3.70 16.51 -10.75
N GLU A 8 -3.45 16.72 -9.47
CA GLU A 8 -3.19 18.03 -8.87
C GLU A 8 -1.79 18.00 -8.25
N GLU A 9 -0.88 18.82 -8.78
CA GLU A 9 0.45 19.01 -8.19
C GLU A 9 0.36 20.01 -7.04
N LEU A 10 1.00 19.69 -5.91
CA LEU A 10 0.99 20.52 -4.71
C LEU A 10 2.30 21.32 -4.57
N PRO A 11 2.29 22.48 -3.88
CA PRO A 11 3.47 23.35 -3.76
C PRO A 11 4.69 22.70 -3.08
N ASP A 12 4.48 21.65 -2.30
CA ASP A 12 5.52 20.88 -1.62
C ASP A 12 6.17 19.80 -2.51
N GLY A 13 5.74 19.69 -3.77
CA GLY A 13 6.23 18.71 -4.73
C GLY A 13 5.49 17.36 -4.68
N SER A 14 4.50 17.20 -3.79
CA SER A 14 3.61 16.04 -3.81
C SER A 14 2.51 16.18 -4.89
N MET A 15 1.73 15.12 -5.13
CA MET A 15 0.58 15.18 -6.03
C MET A 15 -0.63 14.41 -5.49
N ILE A 16 -1.83 14.91 -5.75
CA ILE A 16 -3.07 14.18 -5.56
C ILE A 16 -3.47 13.55 -6.91
N LEU A 17 -3.73 12.25 -6.87
CA LEU A 17 -4.21 11.48 -8.01
C LEU A 17 -5.65 11.03 -7.76
N LYS A 18 -6.55 11.40 -8.66
CA LYS A 18 -7.96 11.00 -8.60
C LYS A 18 -8.35 10.25 -9.87
N MET A 19 -9.10 9.17 -9.73
CA MET A 19 -9.65 8.43 -10.87
C MET A 19 -10.85 7.58 -10.45
N LYS A 20 -11.69 7.22 -11.42
CA LYS A 20 -12.77 6.25 -11.25
C LYS A 20 -12.21 4.85 -11.50
N VAL A 21 -12.45 3.93 -10.58
CA VAL A 21 -11.95 2.55 -10.67
C VAL A 21 -13.10 1.56 -10.50
N GLY A 22 -12.97 0.40 -11.14
CA GLY A 22 -13.97 -0.68 -11.02
C GLY A 22 -13.84 -1.50 -9.73
N ALA A 23 -12.67 -1.48 -9.07
CA ALA A 23 -12.43 -2.23 -7.84
C ALA A 23 -11.32 -1.59 -6.99
N LEU A 24 -11.55 -1.52 -5.67
CA LEU A 24 -10.59 -0.94 -4.72
C LEU A 24 -9.41 -1.85 -4.41
N ASP A 25 -9.55 -3.18 -4.52
CA ASP A 25 -8.46 -4.13 -4.22
C ASP A 25 -7.22 -3.93 -5.11
N ALA A 26 -7.43 -3.64 -6.39
CA ALA A 26 -6.33 -3.37 -7.32
C ALA A 26 -5.61 -2.07 -6.94
N VAL A 27 -6.36 -1.04 -6.56
CA VAL A 27 -5.82 0.25 -6.10
C VAL A 27 -5.07 0.08 -4.78
N LYS A 28 -5.62 -0.67 -3.81
CA LYS A 28 -4.96 -1.02 -2.55
C LYS A 28 -3.56 -1.59 -2.81
N ARG A 29 -3.46 -2.64 -3.63
CA ARG A 29 -2.18 -3.28 -3.96
C ARG A 29 -1.23 -2.34 -4.68
N TRP A 30 -1.75 -1.43 -5.50
CA TRP A 30 -0.93 -0.47 -6.21
C TRP A 30 -0.35 0.59 -5.26
N VAL A 31 -1.17 1.20 -4.40
CA VAL A 31 -0.73 2.16 -3.37
C VAL A 31 0.30 1.53 -2.44
N MET A 32 0.04 0.31 -1.96
CA MET A 32 0.94 -0.38 -1.03
C MET A 32 2.34 -0.70 -1.60
N ARG A 33 2.51 -0.75 -2.93
CA ARG A 33 3.86 -0.94 -3.54
C ARG A 33 4.80 0.22 -3.26
N TYR A 34 4.28 1.41 -2.99
CA TYR A 34 5.04 2.60 -2.65
C TYR A 34 5.36 2.70 -1.15
N GLY A 35 4.83 1.80 -0.32
CA GLY A 35 5.02 1.87 1.13
C GLY A 35 4.56 3.21 1.70
N SER A 36 5.42 3.88 2.46
CA SER A 36 5.14 5.17 3.10
C SER A 36 5.18 6.38 2.15
N GLU A 37 5.52 6.20 0.87
CA GLU A 37 5.59 7.29 -0.11
C GLU A 37 4.23 7.61 -0.76
N ALA A 38 3.19 6.82 -0.48
CA ALA A 38 1.83 7.07 -0.95
C ALA A 38 0.79 6.73 0.12
N GLU A 39 -0.26 7.55 0.20
CA GLU A 39 -1.44 7.26 1.03
C GLU A 39 -2.74 7.39 0.23
N ALA A 40 -3.76 6.64 0.63
CA ALA A 40 -5.11 6.84 0.11
C ALA A 40 -5.79 7.98 0.87
N LEU A 41 -6.25 9.02 0.17
CA LEU A 41 -7.02 10.10 0.78
C LEU A 41 -8.50 9.74 0.92
N GLU A 42 -9.09 9.17 -0.13
CA GLU A 42 -10.49 8.74 -0.21
C GLU A 42 -10.61 7.53 -1.18
N PRO A 43 -11.70 6.74 -1.12
CA PRO A 43 -12.74 6.75 -0.09
C PRO A 43 -12.21 6.17 1.24
N LEU A 44 -12.96 6.41 2.34
CA LEU A 44 -12.63 5.85 3.66
C LEU A 44 -12.42 4.33 3.63
N GLU A 45 -13.22 3.63 2.83
CA GLU A 45 -13.10 2.17 2.64
C GLU A 45 -11.69 1.76 2.18
N LEU A 46 -11.11 2.48 1.21
CA LEU A 46 -9.75 2.20 0.73
C LEU A 46 -8.71 2.46 1.82
N ARG A 47 -8.89 3.51 2.63
CA ARG A 47 -8.01 3.81 3.77
C ARG A 47 -8.01 2.67 4.78
N GLU A 48 -9.18 2.19 5.17
CA GLU A 48 -9.32 1.10 6.15
C GLU A 48 -8.77 -0.22 5.59
N MET A 49 -8.99 -0.52 4.30
CA MET A 49 -8.41 -1.69 3.64
C MET A 49 -6.87 -1.68 3.71
N ILE A 50 -6.23 -0.53 3.41
CA ILE A 50 -4.76 -0.39 3.47
C ILE A 50 -4.28 -0.51 4.92
N LYS A 51 -4.92 0.19 5.85
CA LYS A 51 -4.58 0.14 7.28
C LYS A 51 -4.65 -1.28 7.83
N HIS A 52 -5.71 -2.02 7.53
CA HIS A 52 -5.86 -3.41 7.94
C HIS A 52 -4.73 -4.30 7.41
N GLU A 53 -4.38 -4.14 6.12
CA GLU A 53 -3.30 -4.89 5.49
C GLU A 53 -1.93 -4.54 6.08
N LEU A 54 -1.64 -3.26 6.31
CA LEU A 54 -0.40 -2.80 6.93
C LEU A 54 -0.25 -3.34 8.35
N LEU A 55 -1.32 -3.36 9.15
CA LEU A 55 -1.28 -3.98 10.48
C LEU A 55 -1.05 -5.49 10.40
N ALA A 56 -1.69 -6.18 9.46
CA ALA A 56 -1.47 -7.61 9.24
C ALA A 56 -0.04 -7.92 8.81
N THR A 57 0.50 -7.09 7.92
CA THR A 57 1.88 -7.19 7.44
C THR A 57 2.85 -6.87 8.57
N GLY A 58 2.65 -5.79 9.30
CA GLY A 58 3.48 -5.40 10.45
C GLY A 58 3.60 -6.51 11.48
N ARG A 59 2.48 -7.18 11.83
CA ARG A 59 2.48 -8.36 12.72
C ARG A 59 3.37 -9.50 12.25
N MET A 60 3.60 -9.66 10.95
CA MET A 60 4.54 -10.69 10.44
C MET A 60 6.00 -10.38 10.76
N TYR A 61 6.32 -9.11 11.06
CA TYR A 61 7.65 -8.62 11.35
C TYR A 61 7.84 -8.17 12.82
N GLU A 62 6.81 -8.29 13.67
CA GLU A 62 6.84 -8.01 15.12
C GLU A 62 7.60 -9.11 15.91
N ASP A 63 8.83 -9.42 15.50
CA ASP A 63 9.70 -10.51 15.97
C ASP A 63 9.49 -11.85 15.28
N VAL A 64 10.60 -12.34 14.74
CA VAL A 64 10.71 -13.66 14.12
C VAL A 64 10.37 -14.68 15.21
N LYS A 65 9.25 -15.39 15.11
CA LYS A 65 9.26 -16.77 15.59
C LYS A 65 10.29 -17.47 14.74
N VAL A 66 11.54 -17.47 15.22
CA VAL A 66 12.64 -18.27 14.68
C VAL A 66 12.19 -19.70 14.87
N LYS A 67 11.39 -20.20 13.92
CA LYS A 67 11.44 -21.61 13.58
C LYS A 67 12.79 -21.75 12.90
N THR A 68 13.76 -22.04 13.74
CA THR A 68 15.15 -22.39 13.47
C THR A 68 15.45 -22.45 11.98
N VAL A 69 16.13 -21.42 11.48
CA VAL A 69 16.80 -21.44 10.17
C VAL A 69 18.05 -22.32 10.30
N GLU A 70 17.85 -23.58 10.70
CA GLU A 70 18.87 -24.64 10.65
C GLU A 70 18.74 -25.46 9.34
N SER A 71 17.77 -25.14 8.47
CA SER A 71 17.52 -25.91 7.23
C SER A 71 17.71 -25.15 5.92
N LEU A 72 18.16 -23.88 5.93
CA LEU A 72 18.52 -23.17 4.70
C LEU A 72 20.04 -23.15 4.53
N SER A 73 20.61 -24.32 4.19
CA SER A 73 21.95 -24.37 3.60
C SER A 73 21.86 -23.95 2.13
N LEU A 74 21.84 -22.64 1.89
CA LEU A 74 22.13 -22.09 0.57
C LEU A 74 23.02 -20.85 0.70
N PHE A 75 24.16 -21.06 1.35
CA PHE A 75 25.47 -20.66 0.86
C PHE A 75 26.42 -21.84 1.10
#